data_AF-A0A2I1YJ99-F1
#
_entry.id   AF-A0A2I1YJ99-F1
#
_cell.length_a   1.000
_cell.length_b   1.000
_cell.length_c   1.000
_cell.angle_alpha   90.00
_cell.angle_beta   90.00
_cell.angle_gamma   90.00
#
_symmetry.space_group_name_H-M   'P 1'
#
loop_
_entity.id
_entity.type
_entity.pdbx_description
1 polymer ?
#
loop_
_entity_poly.entity_id
_entity_poly.type
_entity_poly.pdbx_seq_one_letter_code
_entity_poly.pdbx_strand_id
1 'polypeptide(L)'
;MGIYQSRGTLYSSADIPEQKIKVFISSIYGVKKYDKVRADLKSAIESTQLADVYVFESNGASTLSAGSHYAWALEDSDICIFLIDNADGIKPGVQTEIDTVKKHNIKSLYYFCDETQKEKTPLEQSLMP
;
A
#
# COMPACT_ATOMS: atom_id res chain seq x y z
N MET A 1 10.66 16.63 -24.97
CA MET A 1 9.93 17.50 -24.02
C MET A 1 8.46 17.42 -24.41
N GLY A 2 7.68 16.65 -23.66
CA GLY A 2 6.29 16.32 -24.02
C GLY A 2 5.32 17.20 -23.25
N ILE A 3 4.31 17.73 -23.94
CA ILE A 3 3.22 18.49 -23.34
C ILE A 3 2.07 17.51 -23.06
N TYR A 4 1.62 17.44 -21.81
CA TYR A 4 0.48 16.62 -21.40
C TYR A 4 -0.75 17.50 -21.25
N GLN A 5 -1.90 17.04 -21.77
CA GLN A 5 -3.15 17.79 -21.74
C GLN A 5 -4.13 17.12 -20.79
N SER A 6 -4.49 17.83 -19.72
CA SER A 6 -5.62 17.47 -18.85
C SER A 6 -6.48 18.71 -18.61
N ARG A 7 -7.78 18.60 -18.92
CA ARG A 7 -8.80 19.63 -18.65
C ARG A 7 -8.47 21.05 -19.17
N GLY A 8 -7.91 21.15 -20.37
CA GLY A 8 -7.72 22.44 -21.05
C GLY A 8 -6.52 23.27 -20.58
N THR A 9 -5.76 22.79 -19.60
CA THR A 9 -4.51 23.43 -19.16
C THR A 9 -3.31 22.69 -19.75
N LEU A 10 -2.41 23.43 -20.40
CA LEU A 10 -1.16 22.90 -20.92
C LEU A 10 -0.14 22.86 -19.78
N TYR A 11 0.26 21.65 -19.37
CA TYR A 11 1.36 21.47 -18.43
C TYR A 11 2.63 21.15 -19.18
N SER A 12 3.72 21.83 -18.83
CA SER A 12 5.06 21.44 -19.28
C SER A 12 5.44 20.13 -18.58
N SER A 13 6.19 19.24 -19.23
CA SER A 13 6.79 18.09 -18.54
C SER A 13 7.68 18.48 -17.34
N ALA A 14 7.99 19.77 -17.19
CA ALA A 14 8.71 20.35 -16.05
C ALA A 14 7.83 20.62 -14.81
N ASP A 15 6.49 20.52 -14.92
CA ASP A 15 5.55 20.82 -13.82
C ASP A 15 5.11 19.56 -13.05
N ILE A 16 5.53 18.37 -13.50
CA ILE A 16 5.31 17.12 -12.76
C ILE A 16 6.48 16.96 -11.79
N PRO A 17 6.23 16.80 -10.47
CA PRO A 17 7.30 16.51 -9.51
C PRO A 17 8.11 15.30 -10.00
N GLU A 18 9.43 15.44 -10.12
CA GLU A 18 10.31 14.32 -10.49
C GLU A 18 10.20 13.18 -9.47
N GLN A 19 9.79 13.49 -8.23
CA GLN A 19 9.58 12.55 -7.16
C GLN A 19 8.09 12.30 -6.94
N LYS A 20 7.64 11.10 -7.33
CA LYS A 20 6.29 10.60 -7.02
C LYS A 20 6.20 10.12 -5.58
N ILE A 21 4.97 10.10 -5.06
CA ILE A 21 4.67 9.56 -3.73
C ILE A 21 4.91 8.04 -3.76
N LYS A 22 5.71 7.52 -2.84
CA LYS A 22 5.95 6.09 -2.69
C LYS A 22 4.86 5.49 -1.82
N VAL A 23 4.06 4.60 -2.41
CA VAL A 23 2.96 3.94 -1.73
C VAL A 23 3.25 2.46 -1.56
N PHE A 24 3.15 1.96 -0.34
CA PHE A 24 3.20 0.54 -0.05
C PHE A 24 1.80 -0.02 0.16
N ILE A 25 1.45 -1.15 -0.45
CA ILE A 25 0.17 -1.83 -0.19
C ILE A 25 0.42 -3.16 0.52
N SER A 26 -0.09 -3.24 1.75
CA SER A 26 -0.08 -4.41 2.62
C SER A 26 -1.44 -5.12 2.62
N SER A 27 -1.42 -6.45 2.61
CA SER A 27 -2.57 -7.30 2.89
C SER A 27 -2.08 -8.66 3.39
N ILE A 28 -3.01 -9.50 3.84
CA ILE A 28 -2.70 -10.91 4.09
C ILE A 28 -2.17 -11.56 2.81
N TYR A 29 -1.07 -12.29 2.96
CA TYR A 29 -0.40 -13.00 1.88
C TYR A 29 -1.03 -14.38 1.62
N GLY A 30 -1.00 -14.82 0.35
CA GLY A 30 -1.41 -16.17 -0.06
C GLY A 30 -2.91 -16.37 -0.21
N VAL A 31 -3.71 -15.29 -0.15
CA VAL A 31 -5.15 -15.35 -0.35
C VAL A 31 -5.53 -14.56 -1.61
N LYS A 32 -6.02 -15.28 -2.63
CA LYS A 32 -6.28 -14.77 -3.99
C LYS A 32 -7.13 -13.50 -4.05
N LYS A 33 -8.06 -13.31 -3.10
CA LYS A 33 -8.93 -12.13 -3.08
C LYS A 33 -8.12 -10.83 -2.97
N TYR A 34 -7.05 -10.83 -2.16
CA TYR A 34 -6.22 -9.64 -1.99
C TYR A 34 -5.27 -9.42 -3.15
N ASP A 35 -4.81 -10.48 -3.84
CA ASP A 35 -3.93 -10.32 -5.01
C ASP A 35 -4.60 -9.46 -6.08
N LYS A 36 -5.88 -9.73 -6.37
CA LYS A 36 -6.66 -8.93 -7.32
C LYS A 36 -6.83 -7.49 -6.83
N VAL A 37 -7.25 -7.30 -5.57
CA VAL A 37 -7.49 -5.96 -5.02
C VAL A 37 -6.21 -5.12 -5.00
N ARG A 38 -5.06 -5.72 -4.63
CA ARG A 38 -3.76 -5.05 -4.65
C ARG A 38 -3.36 -4.64 -6.06
N ALA A 39 -3.54 -5.51 -7.05
CA ALA A 39 -3.23 -5.21 -8.45
C ALA A 39 -4.12 -4.10 -9.03
N ASP A 40 -5.42 -4.16 -8.76
CA ASP A 40 -6.38 -3.13 -9.20
C ASP A 40 -6.08 -1.78 -8.54
N LEU A 41 -5.83 -1.77 -7.23
CA LEU A 41 -5.52 -0.56 -6.47
C LEU A 41 -4.18 0.05 -6.90
N LYS A 42 -3.15 -0.78 -7.12
CA LYS A 42 -1.88 -0.36 -7.72
C LYS A 42 -2.11 0.35 -9.05
N SER A 43 -2.83 -0.32 -9.97
CA SER A 43 -3.09 0.23 -11.31
C SER A 43 -3.86 1.55 -11.24
N ALA A 44 -4.86 1.65 -10.35
CA ALA A 44 -5.63 2.87 -10.16
C ALA A 44 -4.78 4.04 -9.63
N ILE A 45 -3.93 3.79 -8.62
CA ILE A 45 -3.05 4.81 -8.05
C ILE A 45 -1.99 5.25 -9.07
N GLU A 46 -1.31 4.31 -9.74
CA GLU A 46 -0.26 4.63 -10.72
C GLU A 46 -0.83 5.35 -11.95
N SER A 47 -2.09 5.07 -12.33
CA SER A 47 -2.76 5.79 -13.43
C SER A 47 -2.93 7.29 -13.17
N THR A 48 -2.91 7.72 -11.90
CA THR A 48 -2.94 9.15 -11.54
C THR A 48 -1.64 9.88 -11.89
N GLN A 49 -0.55 9.13 -12.12
CA GLN A 49 0.82 9.63 -12.30
C GLN A 49 1.42 10.35 -11.07
N LEU A 50 0.72 10.37 -9.93
CA LEU A 50 1.18 11.05 -8.70
C LEU A 50 2.02 10.16 -7.79
N ALA A 51 1.91 8.85 -7.94
CA ALA A 51 2.47 7.87 -7.02
C ALA A 51 3.02 6.65 -7.75
N ASP A 52 4.06 6.06 -7.18
CA ASP A 52 4.58 4.75 -7.56
C ASP A 52 4.24 3.76 -6.44
N VAL A 53 3.74 2.58 -6.82
CA VAL A 53 3.16 1.64 -5.86
C VAL A 53 3.97 0.36 -5.76
N TYR A 54 4.42 0.05 -4.56
CA TYR A 54 5.03 -1.21 -4.23
C TYR A 54 3.97 -2.20 -3.71
N VAL A 55 3.88 -3.35 -4.39
CA VAL A 55 3.10 -4.51 -3.97
C VAL A 55 4.04 -5.70 -3.91
N PHE A 56 4.04 -6.42 -2.79
CA PHE A 56 4.84 -7.64 -2.68
C PHE A 56 4.17 -8.80 -3.43
N GLU A 57 4.81 -9.23 -4.51
CA GLU A 57 4.41 -10.39 -5.31
C GLU A 57 5.27 -11.61 -4.94
N SER A 58 4.60 -12.74 -4.71
CA SER A 58 5.17 -14.00 -4.21
C SER A 58 6.35 -14.56 -4.99
N ASN A 59 6.50 -14.24 -6.27
CA ASN A 59 7.40 -14.95 -7.16
C ASN A 59 8.90 -14.64 -6.98
N GLY A 60 9.26 -13.70 -6.10
CA GLY A 60 10.67 -13.36 -5.79
C GLY A 60 11.13 -13.68 -4.38
N ALA A 61 10.25 -14.19 -3.50
CA ALA A 61 10.44 -14.19 -2.05
C ALA A 61 11.41 -15.25 -1.49
N SER A 62 12.05 -16.06 -2.33
CA SER A 62 12.79 -17.25 -1.89
C SER A 62 14.28 -17.00 -1.57
N THR A 63 14.71 -15.74 -1.43
CA THR A 63 16.08 -15.37 -1.07
C THR A 63 16.11 -14.37 0.10
N LEU A 64 17.11 -14.45 0.98
CA LEU A 64 17.34 -13.48 2.07
C LEU A 64 17.36 -12.02 1.58
N SER A 65 17.79 -11.79 0.34
CA SER A 65 17.78 -10.47 -0.30
C SER A 65 16.39 -9.89 -0.53
N ALA A 66 15.37 -10.74 -0.76
CA ALA A 66 13.99 -10.29 -0.97
C ALA A 66 13.36 -9.76 0.32
N GLY A 67 13.70 -10.35 1.48
CA GLY A 67 13.24 -9.88 2.79
C GLY A 67 13.83 -8.51 3.17
N SER A 68 15.12 -8.29 2.91
CA SER A 68 15.77 -6.99 3.15
C SER A 68 15.26 -5.90 2.20
N HIS A 69 15.08 -6.23 0.92
CA HIS A 69 14.52 -5.29 -0.07
C HIS A 69 13.08 -4.91 0.26
N TYR A 70 12.31 -5.85 0.81
CA TYR A 70 10.93 -5.64 1.24
C TYR A 70 10.81 -4.70 2.45
N ALA A 71 11.63 -4.91 3.48
CA ALA A 71 11.65 -4.02 4.65
C ALA A 71 12.06 -2.60 4.27
N TRP A 72 13.05 -2.46 3.38
CA TRP A 72 13.45 -1.15 2.85
C TRP A 72 12.34 -0.48 2.05
N ALA A 73 11.62 -1.21 1.20
CA ALA A 73 10.49 -0.64 0.46
C ALA A 73 9.40 -0.11 1.40
N LEU A 74 9.14 -0.80 2.52
CA LEU A 74 8.21 -0.32 3.54
C LEU A 74 8.74 0.93 4.26
N GLU A 75 10.00 0.91 4.69
CA GLU A 75 10.63 2.03 5.42
C GLU A 75 10.84 3.30 4.56
N ASP A 76 11.02 3.13 3.25
CA ASP A 76 11.21 4.20 2.27
C ASP A 76 9.88 4.74 1.70
N SER A 77 8.74 4.17 2.10
CA SER A 77 7.43 4.60 1.63
C SER A 77 6.93 5.84 2.37
N ASP A 78 6.31 6.76 1.63
CA ASP A 78 5.66 7.94 2.17
C ASP A 78 4.31 7.58 2.82
N ILE A 79 3.60 6.63 2.22
CA ILE A 79 2.28 6.16 2.66
C ILE A 79 2.20 4.64 2.58
N CYS A 80 1.65 4.00 3.61
CA CYS A 80 1.33 2.58 3.63
C CYS A 80 -0.18 2.35 3.72
N ILE A 81 -0.73 1.54 2.81
CA ILE A 81 -2.15 1.18 2.75
C ILE A 81 -2.29 -0.26 3.23
N PHE A 82 -3.05 -0.47 4.31
CA PHE A 82 -3.37 -1.78 4.84
C PHE A 82 -4.78 -2.20 4.43
N LEU A 83 -4.88 -3.33 3.73
CA LEU A 83 -6.14 -3.98 3.39
C LEU A 83 -6.38 -5.12 4.39
N ILE A 84 -7.39 -4.96 5.23
CA ILE A 84 -7.72 -5.89 6.32
C ILE A 84 -9.18 -6.30 6.17
N ASP A 85 -9.44 -7.60 6.11
CA ASP A 85 -10.79 -8.13 6.27
C ASP A 85 -11.00 -8.51 7.73
N ASN A 86 -12.08 -8.03 8.33
CA ASN A 86 -12.39 -8.27 9.73
C ASN A 86 -12.55 -9.76 10.05
N ALA A 87 -12.99 -10.58 9.08
CA ALA A 87 -13.09 -12.03 9.26
C ALA A 87 -11.73 -12.74 9.25
N ASP A 88 -10.76 -12.23 8.48
CA ASP A 88 -9.41 -12.82 8.44
C ASP A 88 -8.52 -12.31 9.58
N GLY A 89 -8.85 -11.12 10.11
CA GLY A 89 -8.10 -10.42 11.13
C GLY A 89 -6.72 -9.97 10.65
N ILE A 90 -5.80 -9.77 11.59
CA ILE A 90 -4.42 -9.36 11.29
C ILE A 90 -3.49 -10.55 11.50
N LYS A 91 -2.79 -10.96 10.45
CA LYS A 91 -1.80 -12.05 10.51
C LYS A 91 -0.43 -11.51 10.96
N PRO A 92 0.47 -12.37 11.49
CA PRO A 92 1.78 -11.94 12.01
C PRO A 92 2.63 -11.13 11.02
N GLY A 93 2.58 -11.44 9.72
CA GLY A 93 3.30 -10.66 8.69
C GLY A 93 2.80 -9.21 8.63
N VAL A 94 1.49 -9.04 8.47
CA VAL A 94 0.84 -7.72 8.44
C VAL A 94 1.03 -6.97 9.76
N GLN A 95 1.01 -7.65 10.92
CA GLN A 95 1.29 -7.01 12.21
C GLN A 95 2.73 -6.46 12.27
N THR A 96 3.70 -7.23 11.79
CA THR A 96 5.12 -6.80 11.73
C THR A 96 5.29 -5.56 10.86
N GLU A 97 4.56 -5.50 9.75
CA GLU A 97 4.53 -4.34 8.88
C GLU A 97 3.95 -3.14 9.63
N ILE A 98 2.76 -3.27 10.22
CA ILE A 98 2.11 -2.22 11.03
C ILE A 98 3.04 -1.67 12.11
N ASP A 99 3.74 -2.55 12.83
CA ASP A 99 4.67 -2.14 13.89
C ASP A 99 5.85 -1.34 13.33
N THR A 100 6.36 -1.73 12.15
CA THR A 100 7.39 -0.96 11.42
C THR A 100 6.87 0.42 11.02
N VAL A 101 5.67 0.51 10.44
CA VAL A 101 5.08 1.80 10.01
C VAL A 101 4.90 2.74 11.20
N LYS A 102 4.42 2.21 12.33
CA LYS A 102 4.29 2.97 13.59
C LYS A 102 5.65 3.42 14.12
N LYS A 103 6.63 2.52 14.18
CA LYS A 103 7.99 2.82 14.66
C LYS A 103 8.66 3.92 13.85
N HIS A 104 8.46 3.92 12.53
CA HIS A 104 9.08 4.89 11.61
C HIS A 104 8.17 6.12 11.35
N ASN A 105 7.01 6.20 12.00
CA ASN A 105 6.03 7.29 11.86
C ASN A 105 5.60 7.54 10.40
N ILE A 106 5.55 6.47 9.61
CA ILE A 106 5.10 6.49 8.22
C ILE A 106 3.58 6.68 8.21
N LYS A 107 3.07 7.45 7.25
CA LYS A 107 1.62 7.69 7.15
C LYS A 107 0.92 6.41 6.73
N SER A 108 -0.16 6.05 7.42
CA SER A 108 -0.91 4.84 7.10
C SER A 108 -2.39 5.10 6.84
N LEU A 109 -2.93 4.38 5.86
CA LEU A 109 -4.36 4.26 5.60
C LEU A 109 -4.77 2.82 5.89
N TYR A 110 -5.83 2.64 6.66
CA TYR A 110 -6.37 1.32 6.96
C TYR A 110 -7.74 1.18 6.32
N TYR A 111 -7.90 0.17 5.46
CA TYR A 111 -9.17 -0.22 4.88
C TYR A 111 -9.63 -1.52 5.53
N PHE A 112 -10.66 -1.41 6.37
CA PHE A 112 -11.30 -2.55 7.03
C PHE A 112 -12.53 -2.97 6.23
N CYS A 113 -12.50 -4.19 5.69
CA CYS A 113 -13.66 -4.81 5.06
C CYS A 113 -14.48 -5.55 6.12
N ASP A 114 -15.76 -5.19 6.23
CA ASP A 114 -16.69 -5.72 7.21
C ASP A 114 -17.83 -6.53 6.55
N GLU A 115 -17.65 -6.96 5.30
CA GLU A 115 -18.70 -7.61 4.51
C GLU A 115 -19.21 -8.90 5.17
N THR A 116 -18.28 -9.74 5.65
CA THR A 116 -18.60 -11.04 6.27
C THR A 116 -18.62 -11.01 7.81
N GLN A 117 -17.89 -10.08 8.43
CA GLN A 117 -17.84 -9.92 9.88
C GLN A 117 -17.84 -8.44 10.27
N LYS A 118 -18.86 -8.03 11.03
CA LYS A 118 -19.04 -6.65 11.51
C LYS A 118 -18.26 -6.34 12.78
N GLU A 119 -17.75 -7.37 13.46
CA GLU A 119 -16.95 -7.18 14.65
C GLU A 119 -15.60 -6.57 14.27
N LYS A 120 -15.24 -5.50 14.98
CA LYS A 120 -14.04 -4.72 14.70
C LYS A 120 -12.80 -5.41 15.22
N THR A 121 -11.74 -5.41 14.43
CA THR A 121 -10.45 -5.92 14.90
C THR A 121 -9.91 -5.06 16.05
N PRO A 122 -9.05 -5.61 16.94
CA PRO A 122 -8.43 -4.81 18.00
C PRO A 122 -7.67 -3.59 17.47
N LEU A 123 -7.07 -3.70 16.28
CA LEU A 123 -6.42 -2.57 15.62
C LEU A 123 -7.46 -1.51 15.20
N GLU A 124 -8.55 -1.93 14.55
CA GLU A 124 -9.61 -1.00 14.15
C GLU A 124 -10.13 -0.23 15.36
N GLN A 125 -10.40 -0.91 16.47
CA GLN A 125 -10.85 -0.27 17.72
C GLN A 125 -9.82 0.72 18.26
N SER A 126 -8.51 0.40 18.19
CA SER A 126 -7.44 1.29 18.65
C SER A 126 -7.25 2.54 17.79
N LEU A 127 -7.72 2.52 16.54
CA LEU A 127 -7.62 3.64 15.60
C LEU A 127 -8.85 4.55 15.64
N MET A 128 -9.92 4.12 16.32
CA MET A 128 -11.11 4.93 16.50
C MET A 128 -10.86 5.97 17.61
N PRO A 129 -11.26 7.23 17.39
CA PRO A 129 -11.15 8.30 18.38
C PRO A 129 -12.14 8.14 19.55
#